data_AF-A0A0M9FX23-F1
#
_entry.id   AF-A0A0M9FX23-F1
#
_cell.length_a   1.000
_cell.length_b   1.000
_cell.length_c   1.000
_cell.angle_alpha   90.00
_cell.angle_beta   90.00
_cell.angle_gamma   90.00
#
_symmetry.space_group_name_H-M   'P 1'
#
loop_
_entity.id
_entity.type
_entity.pdbx_description
1 polymer ?
#
loop_
_entity_poly.entity_id
_entity_poly.type
_entity_poly.pdbx_seq_one_letter_code
_entity_poly.pdbx_strand_id
1 'polypeptide(L)'
;MKLVRRARKSIRERRMKECINDLNSNLSKVEMRVFKKQKKERDTKRVALGLAQPVPKNILMGRMNPELYAIECRLHKEAGLSKPLPYQGYKQDLVRSHATTQCVGFVGFRTILQAIRARNNQSMNDV
;
A
#
# COMPACT_ATOMS: atom_id res chain seq x y z
N MET A 1 11.84 -56.42 10.10
CA MET A 1 11.45 -55.27 9.26
C MET A 1 11.58 -55.65 7.79
N LYS A 2 10.52 -55.52 6.96
CA LYS A 2 10.59 -55.84 5.53
C LYS A 2 11.44 -54.78 4.80
N LEU A 3 12.59 -55.19 4.27
CA LEU A 3 13.43 -54.37 3.40
C LEU A 3 12.71 -54.15 2.07
N VAL A 4 12.13 -52.96 1.89
CA VAL A 4 11.58 -52.55 0.60
C VAL A 4 12.75 -52.22 -0.32
N ARG A 5 13.11 -53.17 -1.21
CA ARG A 5 14.10 -52.92 -2.26
C ARG A 5 13.50 -51.92 -3.25
N ARG A 6 13.96 -50.66 -3.22
CA ARG A 6 13.62 -49.69 -4.28
C ARG A 6 14.30 -50.11 -5.58
N ALA A 7 13.52 -50.32 -6.63
CA ALA A 7 14.06 -50.51 -7.97
C ALA A 7 14.93 -49.30 -8.34
N ARG A 8 16.13 -49.56 -8.90
CA ARG A 8 17.00 -48.49 -9.40
C ARG A 8 16.33 -47.84 -10.60
N LYS A 9 16.29 -46.51 -10.61
CA LYS A 9 15.83 -45.73 -11.76
C LYS A 9 16.66 -46.04 -13.00
N SER A 10 15.98 -46.23 -14.12
CA SER A 10 16.63 -46.48 -15.40
C SER A 10 17.53 -45.31 -15.79
N ILE A 11 18.55 -45.56 -16.63
CA ILE A 11 19.43 -44.50 -17.14
C ILE A 11 18.61 -43.44 -17.89
N ARG A 12 17.59 -43.85 -18.65
CA ARG A 12 16.67 -42.96 -19.37
C ARG A 12 15.90 -42.04 -18.41
N GLU A 13 15.32 -42.59 -17.34
CA GLU A 13 14.62 -41.78 -16.34
C GLU A 13 15.54 -40.77 -15.64
N ARG A 14 16.79 -41.16 -15.35
CA ARG A 14 17.77 -40.26 -14.75
C ARG A 14 18.13 -39.09 -15.68
N ARG A 15 18.44 -39.38 -16.95
CA ARG A 15 18.71 -38.36 -17.96
C ARG A 15 17.52 -37.42 -18.18
N MET A 16 16.30 -37.96 -18.24
CA MET A 16 15.10 -37.14 -18.39
C MET A 16 14.91 -36.21 -17.19
N LYS A 17 15.17 -36.70 -15.97
CA LYS A 17 15.09 -35.88 -14.75
C LYS A 17 16.13 -34.76 -14.75
N GLU A 18 17.35 -35.02 -15.21
CA GLU A 18 18.39 -34.00 -15.36
C GLU A 18 17.97 -32.93 -16.38
N CYS A 19 17.46 -33.32 -17.56
CA CYS A 19 16.95 -32.37 -18.55
C CYS A 19 15.82 -31.49 -18.00
N ILE A 20 14.90 -32.06 -17.22
CA ILE A 20 13.81 -31.30 -16.58
C ILE A 20 14.38 -30.31 -15.55
N ASN A 21 15.36 -30.72 -14.76
CA ASN A 21 16.01 -29.84 -13.79
C ASN A 21 16.73 -28.68 -14.48
N ASP A 22 17.44 -28.94 -15.57
CA ASP A 22 18.14 -27.92 -16.35
C ASP A 22 17.15 -26.94 -16.98
N LEU A 23 16.05 -27.45 -17.54
CA LEU A 23 14.97 -26.62 -18.07
C LEU A 23 14.38 -25.71 -16.97
N ASN A 24 14.05 -26.26 -15.81
CA ASN A 24 13.51 -25.50 -14.68
C ASN A 24 14.49 -24.44 -14.18
N SER A 25 15.79 -24.77 -14.09
CA SER A 25 16.83 -23.81 -13.70
C SER A 25 16.90 -22.64 -14.69
N ASN A 26 16.84 -22.95 -15.99
CA ASN A 26 16.88 -21.93 -17.04
C ASN A 26 15.63 -21.06 -17.03
N LEU A 27 14.44 -21.64 -16.87
CA LEU A 27 13.20 -20.88 -16.74
C LEU A 27 13.24 -19.93 -15.53
N SER A 28 13.68 -20.42 -14.36
CA SER A 28 13.82 -19.59 -13.16
C SER A 28 14.78 -18.41 -13.37
N LYS A 29 15.89 -18.62 -14.09
CA LYS A 29 16.82 -17.53 -14.45
C LYS A 29 16.16 -16.49 -15.37
N VAL A 30 15.38 -16.94 -16.35
CA VAL A 30 14.66 -16.06 -17.28
C VAL A 30 13.61 -15.25 -16.51
N GLU A 31 12.79 -15.89 -15.68
CA GLU A 31 11.81 -15.23 -14.81
C GLU A 31 12.47 -14.16 -13.94
N MET A 32 13.60 -14.49 -13.31
CA MET A 32 14.35 -13.53 -12.50
C MET A 32 14.90 -12.36 -13.31
N ARG A 33 15.35 -12.61 -14.53
CA ARG A 33 15.84 -11.55 -15.43
C ARG A 33 14.71 -10.62 -15.86
N VAL A 34 13.55 -11.18 -16.20
CA VAL A 34 12.34 -10.41 -16.56
C VAL A 34 11.88 -9.57 -15.38
N PHE A 35 11.77 -10.16 -14.19
CA PHE A 35 11.40 -9.44 -12.98
C PHE A 35 12.35 -8.27 -12.68
N LYS A 36 13.68 -8.50 -12.76
CA LYS A 36 14.68 -7.44 -12.56
C LYS A 36 14.53 -6.32 -13.58
N LYS A 37 14.29 -6.65 -14.86
CA LYS A 37 14.05 -5.66 -15.92
C LYS A 37 12.80 -4.83 -15.63
N GLN A 38 11.67 -5.47 -15.33
CA GLN A 38 10.42 -4.79 -15.00
C GLN A 38 10.53 -3.95 -13.73
N LYS A 39 11.26 -4.43 -12.70
CA LYS A 39 11.54 -3.66 -11.49
C LYS A 39 12.32 -2.38 -11.84
N LYS A 40 13.39 -2.51 -12.62
CA LYS A 40 14.19 -1.36 -13.08
C LYS A 40 13.34 -0.36 -13.85
N GLU A 41 12.49 -0.82 -14.77
CA GLU A 41 11.58 0.04 -15.53
C GLU A 41 10.56 0.77 -14.64
N ARG A 42 10.02 0.10 -13.61
CA ARG A 42 9.15 0.75 -12.63
C ARG A 42 9.88 1.82 -11.83
N ASP A 43 11.10 1.51 -11.40
CA ASP A 43 11.92 2.44 -10.62
C ASP A 43 12.34 3.65 -11.48
N THR A 44 12.71 3.47 -12.75
CA THR A 44 13.01 4.58 -13.66
C THR A 44 11.78 5.45 -13.94
N LYS A 45 10.60 4.85 -14.13
CA LYS A 45 9.35 5.60 -14.29
C LYS A 45 9.01 6.42 -13.04
N ARG A 46 9.21 5.86 -11.85
CA ARG A 46 9.01 6.58 -10.58
C ARG A 46 9.95 7.78 -10.44
N VAL A 47 11.23 7.60 -10.76
CA VAL A 47 12.22 8.69 -10.76
C VAL A 47 11.83 9.79 -11.74
N ALA A 48 11.43 9.42 -12.97
CA ALA A 48 10.98 10.39 -13.98
C ALA A 48 9.74 11.19 -13.54
N LEU A 49 8.86 10.58 -12.75
CA LEU A 49 7.67 11.23 -12.17
C LEU A 49 7.97 12.02 -10.89
N GLY A 50 9.23 12.10 -10.44
CA GLY A 50 9.60 12.73 -9.16
C GLY A 50 9.11 11.97 -7.93
N LEU A 51 8.55 10.76 -8.11
CA LEU A 51 8.08 9.88 -7.05
C LEU A 51 9.25 9.07 -6.48
N ALA A 52 10.26 9.77 -5.97
CA ALA A 52 11.48 9.17 -5.44
C ALA A 52 11.28 8.51 -4.07
N GLN A 53 10.13 8.71 -3.42
CA GLN A 53 9.90 8.12 -2.11
C GLN A 53 9.63 6.62 -2.23
N PRO A 54 10.40 5.77 -1.52
CA PRO A 54 10.09 4.36 -1.43
C PRO A 54 8.69 4.19 -0.83
N VAL A 55 7.96 3.16 -1.27
CA VAL A 55 6.72 2.74 -0.62
C VAL A 55 6.99 2.71 0.90
N PRO A 56 6.26 3.49 1.72
CA PRO A 56 6.51 3.58 3.14
C PRO A 56 6.62 2.18 3.76
N LYS A 57 7.61 1.96 4.64
CA LYS A 57 7.88 0.65 5.26
C LYS A 57 6.63 0.04 5.88
N ASN A 58 5.75 0.87 6.44
CA ASN A 58 4.47 0.44 7.03
C ASN A 58 3.57 -0.27 6.00
N ILE A 59 3.50 0.25 4.78
CA ILE A 59 2.74 -0.35 3.68
C ILE A 59 3.38 -1.68 3.25
N LEU A 60 4.72 -1.74 3.16
CA LEU A 60 5.44 -2.98 2.85
C LEU A 60 5.24 -4.08 3.90
N MET A 61 5.04 -3.70 5.16
CA MET A 61 4.75 -4.62 6.26
C MET A 61 3.27 -5.00 6.36
N GLY A 62 2.43 -4.56 5.42
CA GLY A 62 0.98 -4.81 5.44
C GLY A 62 0.26 -4.10 6.59
N ARG A 63 0.86 -3.07 7.19
CA ARG A 63 0.21 -2.27 8.24
C ARG A 63 -0.68 -1.21 7.60
N MET A 64 -1.93 -1.18 8.03
CA MET A 64 -2.88 -0.17 7.61
C MET A 64 -2.47 1.21 8.14
N ASN A 65 -2.58 2.24 7.30
CA ASN A 65 -2.30 3.64 7.63
C ASN A 65 -3.54 4.50 7.30
N PRO A 66 -3.58 5.79 7.71
CA PRO A 66 -4.74 6.65 7.46
C PRO A 66 -5.11 6.77 5.97
N GLU A 67 -4.11 6.86 5.09
CA GLU A 67 -4.29 7.03 3.65
C GLU A 67 -4.90 5.77 3.00
N LEU A 68 -4.37 4.60 3.31
CA LEU A 68 -4.86 3.32 2.81
C LEU A 68 -6.28 3.03 3.33
N TYR A 69 -6.56 3.36 4.59
CA TYR A 69 -7.91 3.22 5.13
C TYR A 69 -8.91 4.14 4.43
N ALA A 70 -8.51 5.35 4.04
CA ALA A 70 -9.35 6.25 3.26
C ALA A 70 -9.65 5.67 1.86
N ILE A 71 -8.65 5.07 1.22
CA ILE A 71 -8.80 4.38 -0.07
C ILE A 71 -9.74 3.18 0.08
N GLU A 72 -9.56 2.35 1.11
CA GLU A 72 -10.40 1.19 1.38
C GLU A 72 -11.87 1.59 1.61
N CYS A 73 -12.11 2.65 2.38
CA CYS A 73 -13.44 3.20 2.59
C CYS A 73 -14.08 3.67 1.27
N ARG A 74 -13.30 4.28 0.36
CA ARG A 74 -13.78 4.70 -0.96
C ARG A 74 -14.16 3.50 -1.82
N LEU A 75 -13.31 2.47 -1.85
CA LEU A 75 -13.58 1.24 -2.61
C LEU A 75 -14.82 0.49 -2.08
N HIS A 76 -15.01 0.43 -0.77
CA HIS A 76 -16.22 -0.15 -0.17
C HIS A 76 -17.47 0.62 -0.60
N LYS A 77 -17.41 1.96 -0.60
CA LYS A 77 -18.52 2.79 -1.07
C LYS A 77 -18.85 2.54 -2.54
N GLU A 78 -17.83 2.45 -3.39
CA GLU A 78 -17.99 2.13 -4.82
C GLU A 78 -18.60 0.73 -5.04
N ALA A 79 -18.25 -0.24 -4.19
CA ALA A 79 -18.79 -1.59 -4.22
C ALA A 79 -20.15 -1.77 -3.52
N GLY A 80 -20.72 -0.70 -2.94
CA GLY A 80 -21.97 -0.77 -2.17
C GLY A 80 -21.84 -1.54 -0.85
N LEU A 81 -20.62 -1.74 -0.36
CA LEU A 81 -20.34 -2.42 0.90
C LEU A 81 -20.34 -1.45 2.08
N SER A 82 -20.59 -1.98 3.28
CA SER A 82 -20.49 -1.23 4.52
C SER A 82 -19.04 -0.80 4.77
N LYS A 83 -18.86 0.32 5.49
CA LYS A 83 -17.52 0.87 5.77
C LYS A 83 -16.67 -0.14 6.56
N PRO A 84 -15.39 -0.34 6.20
CA PRO A 84 -14.49 -1.25 6.91
C PRO A 84 -14.23 -0.79 8.34
N LEU A 85 -13.92 -1.76 9.21
CA LEU A 85 -13.57 -1.49 10.61
C LEU A 85 -12.32 -0.60 10.70
N PRO A 86 -12.28 0.35 11.66
CA PRO A 86 -11.12 1.23 11.81
C PRO A 86 -9.87 0.44 12.17
N TYR A 87 -8.73 0.83 11.60
CA TYR A 87 -7.45 0.16 11.86
C TYR A 87 -6.89 0.49 13.25
N GLN A 88 -5.94 -0.34 13.69
CA GLN A 88 -5.25 -0.17 14.96
C GLN A 88 -4.44 1.13 14.97
N GLY A 89 -4.77 2.04 15.91
CA GLY A 89 -4.16 3.38 15.98
C GLY A 89 -5.00 4.49 15.37
N TYR A 90 -6.12 4.18 14.69
CA TYR A 90 -7.00 5.17 14.06
C TYR A 90 -7.40 6.31 15.02
N LYS A 91 -7.73 5.99 16.28
CA LYS A 91 -8.10 7.01 17.28
C LYS A 91 -6.95 7.97 17.59
N GLN A 92 -5.72 7.48 17.67
CA GLN A 92 -4.53 8.30 17.96
C GLN A 92 -4.19 9.20 16.77
N ASP A 93 -4.30 8.67 15.55
CA ASP A 93 -4.11 9.45 14.32
C ASP A 93 -5.20 10.51 14.13
N LEU A 94 -6.43 10.21 14.55
CA LEU A 94 -7.54 11.17 14.54
C LEU A 94 -7.27 12.31 15.53
N VAL A 95 -6.83 12.02 16.76
CA VAL A 95 -6.45 13.03 17.75
C VAL A 95 -5.27 13.87 17.26
N ARG A 96 -4.26 13.24 16.64
CA ARG A 96 -3.08 13.92 16.11
C ARG A 96 -3.41 14.85 14.94
N SER A 97 -4.31 14.43 14.04
CA SER A 97 -4.77 15.29 12.94
C SER A 97 -5.61 16.47 13.44
N HIS A 98 -6.42 16.28 14.49
CA HIS A 98 -7.10 17.39 15.16
C HIS A 98 -6.13 18.35 15.88
N ALA A 99 -5.04 17.85 16.45
CA ALA A 99 -4.00 18.70 17.06
C ALA A 99 -3.26 19.57 16.03
N THR A 100 -3.13 19.11 14.77
CA THR A 100 -2.54 19.91 13.69
C THR A 100 -3.48 20.95 13.07
N THR A 101 -4.75 20.97 13.46
CA THR A 101 -5.65 22.08 13.10
C THR A 101 -5.13 23.32 13.81
N GLN A 102 -4.67 24.34 13.07
CA GLN A 102 -4.12 25.56 13.64
C GLN A 102 -5.13 26.16 14.64
N CYS A 103 -4.75 26.20 15.92
CA CYS A 103 -5.53 26.84 16.97
C CYS A 103 -4.76 28.08 17.44
N VAL A 104 -5.48 29.17 17.70
CA VAL A 104 -4.93 30.33 18.42
C VAL A 104 -5.56 30.30 19.81
N GLY A 105 -4.76 29.95 20.82
CA GLY A 105 -5.27 29.67 22.17
C GLY A 105 -6.22 28.47 22.18
N PHE A 106 -7.43 28.64 22.73
CA PHE A 106 -8.46 27.59 22.80
C PHE A 106 -9.41 27.56 21.58
N VAL A 107 -9.23 28.45 20.61
CA VAL A 107 -10.16 28.61 19.48
C VAL A 107 -9.51 28.14 18.18
N GLY A 108 -10.18 27.22 17.48
CA GLY A 108 -9.72 26.73 16.18
C GLY A 108 -9.84 27.76 15.06
N PHE A 109 -8.90 27.79 14.12
CA PHE A 109 -8.90 28.73 12.99
C PHE A 109 -10.20 28.69 12.17
N ARG A 110 -10.83 27.52 12.05
CA ARG A 110 -12.13 27.38 11.36
C ARG A 110 -13.22 28.22 12.04
N THR A 111 -13.23 28.25 13.37
CA THR A 111 -14.17 29.04 14.17
C THR A 111 -13.90 30.54 13.98
N ILE A 112 -12.62 30.94 13.94
CA ILE A 112 -12.21 32.32 13.66
C ILE A 112 -12.67 32.75 12.26
N LEU A 113 -12.42 31.91 11.23
CA LEU A 113 -12.85 32.18 9.85
C LEU A 113 -14.38 32.27 9.72
N GLN A 114 -15.13 31.43 10.44
CA GLN A 114 -16.58 31.51 10.45
C GLN A 114 -17.09 32.80 11.12
N ALA A 115 -16.48 33.21 12.23
CA ALA A 115 -16.82 34.47 12.89
C ALA A 115 -16.55 35.69 12.00
N ILE A 116 -15.41 35.71 11.30
CA ILE A 116 -15.07 36.78 10.35
C ILE A 116 -16.09 36.83 9.20
N ARG A 117 -16.43 35.67 8.61
CA ARG A 117 -17.41 35.59 7.52
C ARG A 117 -18.81 36.04 7.96
N ALA A 118 -19.24 35.66 9.16
CA ALA A 118 -20.51 36.09 9.72
C ALA A 118 -20.56 37.61 9.91
N ARG A 119 -19.47 38.21 10.41
CA ARG A 119 -19.35 39.66 10.59
C ARG A 119 -19.39 40.43 9.27
N ASN A 120 -18.69 39.93 8.24
CA ASN A 120 -18.70 40.56 6.92
C ASN A 120 -20.07 40.46 6.22
N ASN A 121 -20.80 39.37 6.45
CA ASN A 121 -22.16 39.23 5.91
C ASN A 121 -23.18 40.11 6.65
N GLN A 122 -22.99 40.37 7.95
CA GLN A 122 -23.81 41.33 8.70
C GLN A 122 -23.56 42.76 8.22
N SER A 123 -22.30 43.15 7.98
CA SER A 123 -21.99 44.50 7.46
C SER A 123 -22.48 44.76 6.02
N MET A 124 -22.89 43.72 5.29
CA MET A 124 -23.49 43.83 3.96
C MET A 124 -25.03 43.94 3.99
N ASN A 125 -25.66 43.66 5.14
CA ASN A 125 -27.12 43.78 5.31
C ASN A 125 -27.55 45.08 6.00
N ASP A 126 -26.60 45.87 6.50
CA ASP A 126 -26.82 47.16 7.17
C ASP A 126 -26.60 48.38 6.23
N VAL A 127 -26.61 48.16 4.91
CA VAL A 127 -26.64 49.19 3.85
C VAL A 127 -27.89 48.98 3.00
#